data_AF-A0A357ZIK3-F1
#
_entry.id   AF-A0A357ZIK3-F1
#
_cell.length_a   1.000
_cell.length_b   1.000
_cell.length_c   1.000
_cell.angle_alpha   90.00
_cell.angle_beta   90.00
_cell.angle_gamma   90.00
#
_symmetry.space_group_name_H-M   'P 1'
#
loop_
_entity.id
_entity.type
_entity.pdbx_description
1 polymer ?
#
loop_
_entity_poly.entity_id
_entity_poly.type
_entity_poly.pdbx_seq_one_letter_code
_entity_poly.pdbx_strand_id
1 'polypeptide(L)'
;MARITVEDCLEVVGDSNRFNLIHLAVQRIKQHRQGEPYLVEGKNKEVVMTLREIASGKVTMENIDSIATVSEDAPLTQEPEPVATAPENPV
;
A
#
# COMPACT_ATOMS: atom_id res chain seq x y z
N MET A 1 -9.79 -1.76 20.12
CA MET A 1 -9.25 -1.52 18.76
C MET A 1 -8.03 -0.63 18.90
N ALA A 2 -6.83 -1.15 18.62
CA ALA A 2 -5.64 -0.32 18.62
C ALA A 2 -5.71 0.65 17.43
N ARG A 3 -5.46 1.94 17.67
CA ARG A 3 -5.22 2.92 16.62
C ARG A 3 -3.95 2.51 15.88
N ILE A 4 -4.03 2.31 14.57
CA ILE A 4 -2.86 2.07 13.72
C ILE A 4 -2.47 3.38 13.05
N THR A 5 -1.17 3.65 12.97
CA THR A 5 -0.64 4.87 12.36
C THR A 5 0.12 4.53 11.08
N VAL A 6 0.36 5.54 10.24
CA VAL A 6 1.08 5.33 8.97
C VAL A 6 2.56 5.11 9.26
N GLU A 7 3.05 5.74 10.33
CA GLU A 7 4.39 5.59 10.88
C GLU A 7 4.71 4.13 11.20
N ASP A 8 3.79 3.41 11.85
CA ASP A 8 3.94 1.97 12.15
C ASP A 8 4.13 1.12 10.87
N CYS A 9 3.51 1.53 9.77
CA CYS A 9 3.65 0.84 8.49
C CYS A 9 4.96 1.18 7.79
N LEU A 10 5.45 2.42 7.94
CA LEU A 10 6.69 2.88 7.33
C LEU A 10 7.92 2.27 8.00
N GLU A 11 7.88 2.00 9.31
CA GLU A 11 8.95 1.30 10.03
C GLU A 11 9.21 -0.10 9.45
N VAL A 12 8.15 -0.79 9.01
CA VAL A 12 8.27 -2.13 8.40
C VAL A 12 8.80 -2.07 6.97
N VAL A 13 8.45 -1.03 6.21
CA VAL A 13 8.87 -0.88 4.81
C VAL A 13 10.31 -0.35 4.68
N GLY A 14 10.91 0.15 5.77
CA GLY A 14 12.37 0.32 5.91
C GLY A 14 12.94 1.70 5.55
N ASP A 15 12.31 2.49 4.67
CA ASP A 15 13.00 3.66 4.07
C ASP A 15 12.21 4.98 4.11
N SER A 16 11.19 5.11 4.97
CA SER A 16 10.25 6.25 4.93
C SER A 16 9.58 6.48 3.55
N ASN A 17 9.69 5.49 2.65
CA ASN A 17 9.18 5.59 1.29
C ASN A 17 7.68 5.31 1.27
N ARG A 18 6.92 6.40 1.33
CA ARG A 18 5.45 6.38 1.32
C ARG A 18 4.88 5.81 0.02
N PHE A 19 5.58 5.94 -1.11
CA PHE A 19 5.12 5.39 -2.38
C PHE A 19 5.19 3.87 -2.38
N ASN A 20 6.26 3.29 -1.83
CA ASN A 20 6.37 1.85 -1.65
C ASN A 20 5.24 1.32 -0.75
N LEU A 21 4.95 2.01 0.36
CA LEU A 21 3.82 1.65 1.22
C LEU A 21 2.49 1.65 0.44
N ILE A 22 2.24 2.67 -0.38
CA ILE A 22 1.02 2.75 -1.20
C ILE A 22 0.96 1.59 -2.20
N HIS A 23 2.06 1.32 -2.92
CA HIS A 23 2.13 0.24 -3.91
C HIS A 23 1.90 -1.13 -3.26
N LEU A 24 2.56 -1.40 -2.13
CA LEU A 24 2.39 -2.64 -1.36
C LEU A 24 0.94 -2.81 -0.90
N ALA A 25 0.34 -1.74 -0.36
CA ALA A 25 -1.05 -1.77 0.11
C ALA A 25 -2.02 -2.05 -1.04
N VAL A 26 -1.86 -1.39 -2.19
CA VAL A 26 -2.72 -1.60 -3.36
C VAL A 26 -2.61 -3.04 -3.87
N GLN A 27 -1.40 -3.57 -4.01
CA GLN A 27 -1.18 -4.94 -4.46
C GLN A 27 -1.81 -5.95 -3.50
N ARG A 28 -1.68 -5.73 -2.18
CA ARG A 28 -2.27 -6.63 -1.17
C ARG A 28 -3.79 -6.54 -1.12
N ILE A 29 -4.37 -5.35 -1.28
CA ILE A 29 -5.82 -5.17 -1.39
C ILE A 29 -6.37 -5.92 -2.61
N LYS A 30 -5.66 -5.90 -3.75
CA LYS A 30 -6.05 -6.68 -4.93
C LYS A 30 -6.10 -8.18 -4.63
N GLN A 31 -5.11 -8.73 -3.91
CA GLN A 31 -5.10 -10.14 -3.51
C GLN A 31 -6.31 -10.49 -2.63
N HIS A 32 -6.67 -9.64 -1.68
CA HIS A 32 -7.88 -9.85 -0.87
C HIS A 32 -9.16 -9.85 -1.69
N ARG A 33 -9.25 -8.98 -2.70
CA ARG A 33 -10.38 -8.96 -3.63
C ARG A 33 -10.45 -10.19 -4.53
N GLN A 34 -9.31 -10.83 -4.79
CA GLN A 34 -9.22 -12.11 -5.50
C GLN A 34 -9.60 -13.31 -4.61
N GLY A 35 -9.88 -13.08 -3.32
CA GLY A 35 -10.37 -14.10 -2.40
C GLY A 35 -9.32 -14.59 -1.40
N GLU A 36 -8.14 -13.96 -1.33
CA GLU A 36 -7.16 -14.31 -0.31
C GLU A 36 -7.59 -13.88 1.10
N PRO A 37 -7.41 -14.75 2.11
CA PRO A 37 -7.74 -14.43 3.49
C PRO A 37 -6.76 -13.41 4.10
N TYR A 38 -7.24 -12.64 5.07
CA TYR A 38 -6.41 -11.77 5.90
C TYR A 38 -5.60 -12.60 6.90
N LEU A 39 -4.31 -12.28 7.03
CA LEU A 39 -3.34 -12.88 7.97
C LEU A 39 -3.51 -12.32 9.39
N VAL A 40 -4.25 -11.23 9.55
CA VAL A 40 -4.55 -10.59 10.83
C VAL A 40 -6.05 -10.63 11.06
N GLU A 41 -6.47 -10.98 12.27
CA GLU A 41 -7.87 -10.96 12.65
C GLU A 41 -8.35 -9.53 12.94
N GLY A 42 -9.56 -9.19 12.47
CA GLY A 42 -10.12 -7.87 12.68
C GLY A 42 -11.47 -7.67 12.01
N LYS A 43 -12.21 -6.66 12.48
CA LYS A 43 -13.51 -6.24 11.94
C LYS A 43 -13.40 -4.85 11.30
N ASN A 44 -12.48 -4.68 10.35
CA ASN A 44 -12.28 -3.42 9.64
C ASN A 44 -12.38 -3.63 8.12
N LYS A 45 -12.44 -2.52 7.37
CA LYS A 45 -12.38 -2.54 5.90
C LYS A 45 -11.02 -3.04 5.40
N GLU A 46 -10.99 -3.56 4.17
CA GLU A 46 -9.83 -4.15 3.50
C GLU A 46 -8.54 -3.29 3.62
N VAL A 47 -8.65 -1.97 3.47
CA VAL A 47 -7.51 -1.05 3.56
C VAL A 47 -6.87 -1.08 4.94
N VAL A 48 -7.68 -1.01 5.99
CA VAL A 48 -7.19 -1.00 7.38
C VAL A 48 -6.66 -2.38 7.77
N MET A 49 -7.29 -3.44 7.27
CA MET A 49 -6.80 -4.80 7.48
C MET A 49 -5.42 -4.99 6.83
N THR A 50 -5.26 -4.53 5.59
CA THR A 50 -3.98 -4.57 4.85
C THR A 50 -2.88 -3.80 5.57
N LEU A 51 -3.15 -2.56 6.00
CA LEU A 51 -2.17 -1.76 6.75
C LEU A 51 -1.79 -2.44 8.08
N ARG A 52 -2.72 -3.14 8.72
CA ARG A 52 -2.42 -3.93 9.93
C ARG A 52 -1.52 -5.11 9.65
N GLU A 53 -1.69 -5.80 8.51
CA GLU A 53 -0.77 -6.87 8.10
C GLU A 53 0.64 -6.34 7.85
N ILE A 54 0.74 -5.19 7.19
CA ILE A 54 2.01 -4.51 6.92
C ILE A 54 2.66 -4.08 8.24
N ALA A 55 1.97 -3.35 9.12
CA ALA A 55 2.50 -2.95 10.42
C ALA A 55 2.85 -4.13 11.35
N SER A 56 2.25 -5.30 11.13
CA SER A 56 2.59 -6.53 11.87
C SER A 56 3.80 -7.26 11.28
N GLY A 57 4.41 -6.76 10.19
CA GLY A 57 5.52 -7.41 9.49
C GLY A 57 5.12 -8.68 8.74
N LYS A 58 3.83 -8.98 8.59
CA LYS A 58 3.35 -10.18 7.90
C LYS A 58 3.37 -10.02 6.38
N VAL A 59 3.24 -8.79 5.89
CA VAL A 59 3.27 -8.45 4.47
C VAL A 59 4.40 -7.43 4.25
N THR A 60 5.29 -7.75 3.32
CA THR A 60 6.50 -6.98 2.97
C THR A 60 6.69 -7.02 1.46
N MET A 61 7.49 -6.11 0.90
CA MET A 61 7.76 -6.07 -0.54
C MET A 61 8.39 -7.35 -1.08
N GLU A 62 9.12 -8.09 -0.25
CA GLU A 62 9.77 -9.34 -0.67
C GLU A 62 8.79 -10.53 -0.66
N ASN A 63 7.77 -10.50 0.20
CA ASN A 63 6.87 -11.63 0.37
C ASN A 63 5.57 -11.52 -0.42
N ILE A 64 5.19 -10.31 -0.85
CA ILE A 64 3.88 -10.06 -1.47
C ILE A 64 3.68 -10.87 -2.77
N ASP A 65 4.74 -11.09 -3.53
CA ASP A 65 4.71 -11.87 -4.78
C ASP A 65 4.57 -13.37 -4.51
N SER A 66 5.10 -13.86 -3.38
CA SER A 66 4.96 -15.26 -2.97
C SER A 66 3.59 -15.55 -2.37
N ILE A 67 2.91 -14.52 -1.86
CA ILE A 67 1.57 -14.62 -1.31
C ILE A 67 0.54 -14.70 -2.45
N ALA A 68 0.69 -13.91 -3.52
CA ALA A 68 -0.18 -13.96 -4.69
C ALA A 68 -0.05 -15.28 -5.47
N THR A 69 -1.06 -16.14 -5.41
CA THR A 69 -1.21 -17.20 -6.41
C THR A 69 -1.70 -16.60 -7.72
N VAL A 70 -0.74 -16.22 -8.58
CA VAL A 70 -0.85 -16.00 -10.03
C VAL A 70 -2.11 -15.27 -10.50
N SER A 71 -2.06 -13.94 -10.58
CA SER A 71 -2.82 -13.18 -11.58
C SER A 71 -2.05 -11.90 -11.90
N GLU A 72 -1.25 -11.95 -12.96
CA GLU A 72 -0.73 -10.75 -13.62
C GLU A 72 -1.93 -9.92 -14.10
N ASP A 73 -2.15 -8.75 -13.52
CA ASP A 73 -3.04 -7.77 -14.16
C ASP A 73 -2.63 -6.31 -13.87
N ALA A 74 -2.19 -5.70 -14.97
CA ALA A 74 -2.01 -4.30 -15.32
C ALA A 74 -0.93 -3.47 -14.59
N PRO A 75 0.09 -2.95 -15.32
CA PRO A 75 0.95 -1.89 -14.80
C PRO A 75 0.13 -0.62 -14.58
N LEU A 76 0.29 -0.03 -13.40
CA LEU A 76 -0.21 1.31 -13.09
C LEU A 76 0.61 2.30 -13.90
N THR A 77 0.04 2.79 -15.01
CA THR A 77 0.54 3.97 -15.71
C THR A 77 0.56 5.12 -14.71
N GLN A 78 1.76 5.52 -14.27
CA GLN A 78 1.95 6.85 -13.71
C GLN A 78 1.85 7.83 -14.89
N GLU A 79 0.67 8.39 -15.14
CA GLU A 79 0.62 9.70 -15.78
C GLU A 79 0.98 10.73 -14.69
N PRO A 80 2.13 11.39 -14.76
CA PRO A 80 2.41 12.50 -13.86
C PRO A 80 1.44 13.63 -14.20
N GLU A 81 0.65 14.06 -13.21
CA GLU A 81 -0.18 15.25 -13.32
C GLU A 81 0.71 16.46 -13.71
N PRO A 82 0.30 17.30 -14.68
CA PRO A 82 1.09 18.45 -15.06
C PRO A 82 1.12 19.42 -13.88
N VAL A 83 2.31 19.62 -13.30
CA VAL A 83 2.58 20.73 -12.38
C VAL A 83 2.27 22.04 -13.11
N ALA A 84 1.11 22.61 -12.83
CA ALA A 84 0.75 23.95 -13.23
C ALA A 84 1.69 24.93 -12.53
N THR A 85 2.76 25.32 -13.23
CA THR A 85 3.62 26.42 -12.78
C THR A 85 3.01 27.73 -13.24
N ALA A 86 2.32 28.42 -12.33
CA ALA A 86 2.13 29.87 -12.34
C ALA A 86 2.14 30.30 -10.86
N PRO A 87 2.94 31.30 -10.46
CA PRO A 87 2.79 32.64 -10.98
C PRO A 87 4.13 33.39 -11.16
N GLU A 88 4.34 34.02 -12.31
CA GLU A 88 5.32 35.10 -12.40
C GLU A 88 4.65 36.31 -13.05
N ASN A 89 4.24 37.23 -12.19
CA ASN A 89 3.91 38.58 -12.57
C ASN A 89 5.02 39.47 -11.99
N PRO A 90 5.83 40.13 -12.82
CA PRO A 90 6.50 41.34 -12.38
C PRO A 90 6.21 42.51 -13.32
N VAL A 91 5.58 43.53 -12.71
CA VAL A 91 5.58 44.98 -12.99
C VAL A 91 5.29 45.46 -14.41
#